data_AF-A0A9X8P398-F1
#
_entry.id   AF-A0A9X8P398-F1
#
_cell.length_a   1.000
_cell.length_b   1.000
_cell.length_c   1.000
_cell.angle_alpha   90.00
_cell.angle_beta   90.00
_cell.angle_gamma   90.00
#
_symmetry.space_group_name_H-M   'P 1'
#
loop_
_entity.id
_entity.type
_entity.pdbx_description
1 polymer ?
#
loop_
_entity_poly.entity_id
_entity_poly.type
_entity_poly.pdbx_seq_one_letter_code
_entity_poly.pdbx_strand_id
1 'polypeptide(L)'
;MKISRYAVDRLLKINWFSAVGDTVQLPGVRQVKDKHEFMKSIDGIEWENTTLEAGNEITGLLAKKFSNDYHHWNPLVREAKKILDGEVLPSISSNIITNEVILNNVKWDLVNYLMEDAYKDKIKKPLFFDSLICIYESGHIPCGWDGVWPNGNLVIY
;
A
#
# COMPACT_ATOMS: atom_id res chain seq x y z
N MET A 1 9.91 -6.96 16.98
CA MET A 1 9.42 -6.87 15.60
C MET A 1 10.53 -6.23 14.78
N LYS A 2 10.68 -6.56 13.49
CA LYS A 2 11.71 -5.98 12.60
C LYS A 2 11.19 -5.95 11.18
N ILE A 3 11.72 -5.06 10.35
CA ILE A 3 11.42 -5.06 8.92
C ILE A 3 12.05 -6.30 8.29
N SER A 4 11.23 -7.09 7.58
CA SER A 4 11.68 -8.31 6.94
C SER A 4 12.49 -7.98 5.69
N ARG A 5 13.69 -8.54 5.59
CA ARG A 5 14.51 -8.37 4.39
C ARG A 5 13.87 -8.99 3.15
N TYR A 6 13.14 -10.10 3.33
CA TYR A 6 12.31 -10.70 2.29
C TYR A 6 11.24 -9.72 1.76
N ALA A 7 10.57 -8.98 2.66
CA ALA A 7 9.54 -8.04 2.26
C ALA A 7 10.12 -6.87 1.45
N VAL A 8 11.28 -6.35 1.84
CA VAL A 8 11.96 -5.29 1.10
C VAL A 8 12.48 -5.81 -0.25
N ASP A 9 13.08 -7.00 -0.27
CA ASP A 9 13.60 -7.61 -1.50
C ASP A 9 12.48 -7.94 -2.49
N ARG A 10 11.25 -8.18 -2.02
CA ARG A 10 10.06 -8.26 -2.87
C ARG A 10 9.78 -6.91 -3.55
N LEU A 11 9.76 -5.80 -2.79
CA LEU A 11 9.56 -4.46 -3.34
C LEU A 11 10.63 -4.09 -4.39
N LEU A 12 11.89 -4.46 -4.14
CA LEU A 12 13.00 -4.20 -5.07
C LEU A 12 12.91 -4.97 -6.40
N LYS A 13 12.08 -6.02 -6.47
CA LYS A 13 11.87 -6.82 -7.68
C LYS A 13 10.69 -6.32 -8.52
N ILE A 14 9.91 -5.38 -8.01
CA ILE A 14 8.73 -4.88 -8.71
C ILE A 14 9.17 -4.11 -9.95
N ASN A 15 8.59 -4.46 -11.10
CA ASN A 15 8.72 -3.67 -12.32
C ASN A 15 7.69 -2.54 -12.28
N TRP A 16 8.03 -1.46 -11.56
CA TRP A 16 7.09 -0.42 -11.19
C TRP A 16 6.39 0.19 -12.41
N PHE A 17 5.06 0.25 -12.33
CA PHE A 17 4.20 0.96 -13.28
C PHE A 17 4.30 0.47 -14.73
N SER A 18 4.75 -0.76 -14.95
CA SER A 18 5.01 -1.30 -16.28
C SER A 18 3.77 -1.54 -17.13
N ALA A 19 2.59 -1.56 -16.51
CA ALA A 19 1.31 -1.87 -17.16
C ALA A 19 0.25 -0.78 -16.90
N VAL A 20 0.65 0.42 -16.46
CA VAL A 20 -0.31 1.50 -16.19
C VAL A 20 -1.09 1.87 -17.45
N GLY A 21 -2.41 1.78 -17.37
CA GLY A 21 -3.32 2.03 -18.49
C GLY A 21 -3.62 0.79 -19.36
N ASP A 22 -2.89 -0.32 -19.18
CA ASP A 22 -3.21 -1.58 -19.85
C ASP A 22 -4.43 -2.24 -19.21
N THR A 23 -5.23 -2.99 -19.96
CA THR A 23 -6.41 -3.64 -19.38
C THR A 23 -6.02 -4.90 -18.60
N VAL A 24 -6.52 -5.02 -17.36
CA VAL A 24 -6.36 -6.20 -16.52
C VAL A 24 -7.70 -6.70 -16.02
N GLN A 25 -7.82 -8.01 -15.82
CA GLN A 25 -9.02 -8.64 -15.27
C GLN A 25 -8.64 -9.35 -13.97
N LEU A 26 -8.91 -8.71 -12.84
CA LEU A 26 -8.71 -9.25 -11.51
C LEU A 26 -10.06 -9.38 -10.80
N PRO A 27 -10.40 -10.55 -10.23
CA PRO A 27 -11.65 -10.70 -9.47
C PRO A 27 -11.73 -9.71 -8.30
N GLY A 28 -12.87 -9.04 -8.14
CA GLY A 28 -13.09 -8.09 -7.03
C GLY A 28 -12.31 -6.78 -7.16
N VAL A 29 -11.79 -6.47 -8.35
CA VAL A 29 -11.06 -5.24 -8.65
C VAL A 29 -11.76 -4.49 -9.78
N ARG A 30 -11.98 -3.19 -9.58
CA ARG A 30 -12.47 -2.27 -10.62
C ARG A 30 -11.28 -1.54 -11.21
N GLN A 31 -11.17 -1.52 -12.54
CA GLN A 31 -10.14 -0.73 -13.22
C GLN A 31 -10.72 0.58 -13.74
N VAL A 32 -10.06 1.69 -13.44
CA VAL A 32 -10.25 2.97 -14.15
C VAL A 32 -9.29 3.01 -15.34
N LYS A 33 -9.73 3.57 -16.47
CA LYS A 33 -8.90 3.66 -17.70
C LYS A 33 -8.56 5.09 -18.08
N ASP A 34 -9.30 6.04 -17.54
CA ASP A 34 -9.09 7.45 -17.81
C ASP A 34 -8.16 8.06 -16.76
N LYS A 35 -7.17 8.84 -17.23
CA LYS A 35 -6.18 9.48 -16.36
C LYS A 35 -6.83 10.49 -15.40
N HIS A 36 -7.88 11.19 -15.83
CA HIS A 36 -8.56 12.16 -14.96
C HIS A 36 -9.37 11.45 -13.88
N GLU A 37 -10.06 10.34 -14.20
CA GLU A 37 -10.71 9.49 -13.20
C GLU A 37 -9.69 8.89 -12.21
N PHE A 38 -8.55 8.40 -12.70
CA PHE A 38 -7.45 7.93 -11.85
C PHE A 38 -6.98 9.01 -10.88
N MET A 39 -6.69 10.22 -11.36
CA MET A 39 -6.24 11.32 -10.51
C MET A 39 -7.28 11.69 -9.45
N LYS A 40 -8.57 11.72 -9.83
CA LYS A 40 -9.66 11.97 -8.88
C LYS A 40 -9.79 10.86 -7.84
N SER A 41 -9.52 9.61 -8.24
CA SER A 41 -9.61 8.45 -7.35
C SER A 41 -8.47 8.44 -6.33
N ILE A 42 -7.22 8.59 -6.79
CA ILE A 42 -6.03 8.50 -5.91
C ILE A 42 -5.90 9.68 -4.94
N ASP A 43 -6.44 10.85 -5.31
CA ASP A 43 -6.54 12.04 -4.47
C ASP A 43 -7.89 12.11 -3.71
N GLY A 44 -8.70 11.06 -3.82
CA GLY A 44 -10.04 11.01 -3.27
C GLY A 44 -10.06 10.67 -1.78
N ILE A 45 -10.92 11.36 -1.03
CA ILE A 45 -11.12 11.12 0.41
C ILE A 45 -11.51 9.67 0.74
N GLU A 46 -12.23 8.98 -0.16
CA GLU A 46 -12.59 7.58 0.03
C GLU A 46 -11.36 6.67 0.05
N TRP A 47 -10.36 6.95 -0.80
CA TRP A 47 -9.11 6.18 -0.82
C TRP A 47 -8.27 6.45 0.43
N GLU A 48 -8.15 7.73 0.80
CA GLU A 48 -7.46 8.15 2.03
C GLU A 48 -8.08 7.48 3.26
N ASN A 49 -9.41 7.56 3.42
CA ASN A 49 -10.13 6.95 4.53
C ASN A 49 -9.95 5.43 4.55
N THR A 50 -10.03 4.77 3.39
CA THR A 50 -9.91 3.31 3.31
C THR A 50 -8.54 2.83 3.78
N THR A 51 -7.47 3.41 3.25
CA THR A 51 -6.11 3.01 3.66
C THR A 51 -5.80 3.40 5.10
N LEU A 52 -6.36 4.52 5.59
CA LEU A 52 -6.27 4.91 7.00
C LEU A 52 -6.96 3.89 7.90
N GLU A 53 -8.18 3.45 7.57
CA GLU A 53 -8.90 2.48 8.40
C GLU A 53 -8.23 1.10 8.40
N ALA A 54 -7.69 0.66 7.26
CA ALA A 54 -6.87 -0.56 7.21
C ALA A 54 -5.66 -0.48 8.16
N GLY A 55 -4.97 0.67 8.22
CA GLY A 55 -3.89 0.92 9.17
C GLY A 55 -4.36 1.01 10.63
N ASN A 56 -5.52 1.61 10.87
CA ASN A 56 -6.14 1.72 12.19
C ASN A 56 -6.55 0.35 12.75
N GLU A 57 -7.00 -0.58 11.90
CA GLU A 57 -7.33 -1.94 12.34
C GLU A 57 -6.10 -2.67 12.90
N ILE A 58 -4.93 -2.50 12.27
CA ILE A 58 -3.66 -3.06 12.75
C ILE A 58 -3.28 -2.41 14.09
N THR A 59 -3.18 -1.08 14.12
CA THR A 59 -2.71 -0.36 15.31
C THR A 59 -3.68 -0.50 16.48
N GLY A 60 -4.98 -0.48 16.23
CA GLY A 60 -6.02 -0.69 17.23
C GLY A 60 -5.99 -2.10 17.83
N LEU A 61 -5.72 -3.13 17.02
CA LEU A 61 -5.52 -4.49 17.52
C LEU A 61 -4.28 -4.58 18.40
N LEU A 62 -3.16 -4.00 17.94
CA LEU A 62 -1.90 -3.99 18.70
C LEU A 62 -2.06 -3.26 20.03
N ALA A 63 -2.67 -2.08 20.04
CA ALA A 63 -2.91 -1.32 21.26
C ALA A 63 -3.79 -2.10 22.25
N LYS A 64 -4.81 -2.81 21.77
CA LYS A 64 -5.76 -3.55 22.62
C LYS A 64 -5.22 -4.87 23.15
N LYS A 65 -4.44 -5.61 22.36
CA LYS A 65 -4.05 -7.01 22.67
C LYS A 65 -2.55 -7.23 22.83
N PHE A 66 -1.73 -6.32 22.32
CA PHE A 66 -0.28 -6.47 22.21
C PHE A 66 0.43 -5.15 22.55
N SER A 67 0.08 -4.54 23.70
CA SER A 67 0.54 -3.19 24.08
C SER A 67 2.07 -3.02 24.00
N ASN A 68 2.84 -4.03 24.46
CA ASN A 68 4.30 -4.01 24.33
C ASN A 68 4.77 -3.91 22.87
N ASP A 69 4.10 -4.59 21.95
CA ASP A 69 4.41 -4.55 20.53
C ASP A 69 3.96 -3.25 19.87
N TYR A 70 2.86 -2.65 20.34
CA TYR A 70 2.37 -1.35 19.89
C TYR A 70 3.40 -0.24 20.15
N HIS A 71 4.12 -0.27 21.28
CA HIS A 71 5.20 0.69 21.56
C HIS A 71 6.34 0.66 20.52
N HIS A 72 6.50 -0.45 19.80
CA HIS A 72 7.50 -0.58 18.74
C HIS A 72 7.02 -0.05 17.38
N TRP A 73 5.74 0.30 17.24
CA TRP A 73 5.15 0.76 15.98
C TRP A 73 5.88 1.98 15.41
N ASN A 74 5.97 3.07 16.18
CA ASN A 74 6.57 4.33 15.72
C ASN A 74 8.06 4.20 15.36
N PRO A 75 8.92 3.54 16.18
CA PRO A 75 10.29 3.21 15.78
C PRO A 75 10.36 2.43 14.46
N LEU A 76 9.50 1.43 14.28
CA LEU A 76 9.49 0.58 13.10
C LEU A 76 9.02 1.32 11.84
N VAL A 77 8.03 2.20 11.95
CA VAL A 77 7.61 3.11 10.85
C VAL A 77 8.77 3.98 10.40
N ARG A 78 9.56 4.54 11.34
CA ARG A 78 10.74 5.34 10.99
C ARG A 78 11.82 4.52 10.28
N GLU A 79 12.01 3.27 10.70
CA GLU A 79 12.92 2.33 10.03
C GLU A 79 12.44 2.01 8.61
N ALA A 80 11.15 1.65 8.45
CA ALA A 80 10.54 1.40 7.16
C ALA A 80 10.71 2.58 6.20
N LYS A 81 10.42 3.81 6.65
CA LYS A 81 10.62 5.02 5.83
C LYS A 81 12.07 5.19 5.38
N LYS A 82 13.04 5.00 6.28
CA LYS A 82 14.47 5.08 5.93
C LYS A 82 14.88 4.06 4.88
N ILE A 83 14.41 2.81 5.01
CA ILE A 83 14.66 1.74 4.04
C ILE A 83 14.04 2.10 2.69
N LEU A 84 12.78 2.56 2.69
CA LEU A 84 12.09 2.93 1.45
C LEU A 84 12.80 4.08 0.76
N ASP A 85 13.10 5.18 1.47
CA ASP A 85 13.76 6.34 0.88
C ASP A 85 15.20 6.02 0.40
N GLY A 86 15.92 5.13 1.10
CA GLY A 86 17.30 4.79 0.79
C GLY A 86 17.50 3.68 -0.25
N GLU A 87 16.57 2.72 -0.34
CA GLU A 87 16.73 1.52 -1.15
C GLU A 87 15.63 1.35 -2.21
N VAL A 88 14.36 1.50 -1.83
CA VAL A 88 13.24 1.15 -2.71
C VAL A 88 12.89 2.29 -3.65
N LEU A 89 12.71 3.51 -3.14
CA LEU A 89 12.34 4.68 -3.96
C LEU A 89 13.31 4.96 -5.11
N PRO A 90 14.64 4.80 -4.97
CA PRO A 90 15.56 4.91 -6.10
C PRO A 90 15.27 3.94 -7.26
N SER A 91 14.67 2.78 -6.97
CA SER A 91 14.26 1.80 -8.01
C SER A 91 12.93 2.14 -8.66
N ILE A 92 12.13 3.02 -8.06
CA ILE A 92 10.86 3.46 -8.62
C ILE A 92 11.15 4.63 -9.57
N SER A 93 11.41 4.32 -10.84
CA SER A 93 11.68 5.32 -11.89
C SER A 93 10.57 5.32 -12.93
N SER A 94 9.68 6.30 -12.92
CA SER A 94 8.76 6.54 -14.05
C SER A 94 8.28 7.98 -14.13
N ASN A 95 7.89 8.38 -15.35
CA ASN A 95 7.28 9.69 -15.65
C ASN A 95 5.96 9.95 -14.90
N ILE A 96 5.39 8.95 -14.21
CA ILE A 96 4.17 9.07 -13.41
C ILE A 96 4.48 9.62 -12.02
N ILE A 97 5.68 9.35 -11.48
CA ILE A 97 6.10 9.74 -10.12
C ILE A 97 6.37 11.25 -9.99
N THR A 98 6.47 11.98 -11.10
CA THR A 98 6.62 13.44 -11.03
C THR A 98 5.40 14.11 -10.39
N ASN A 99 4.30 13.39 -10.21
CA ASN A 99 3.16 13.84 -9.43
C ASN A 99 3.32 13.44 -7.95
N GLU A 100 3.43 14.45 -7.09
CA GLU A 100 3.61 14.28 -5.63
C GLU A 100 2.46 13.50 -4.97
N VAL A 101 1.22 13.63 -5.46
CA VAL A 101 0.07 12.90 -4.92
C VAL A 101 0.25 11.40 -5.09
N ILE A 102 0.69 10.97 -6.28
CA ILE A 102 0.92 9.56 -6.56
C ILE A 102 2.08 9.04 -5.72
N LEU A 103 3.19 9.79 -5.64
CA LEU A 103 4.35 9.38 -4.85
C LEU A 103 4.00 9.26 -3.36
N ASN A 104 3.20 10.17 -2.81
CA ASN A 104 2.79 10.13 -1.40
C ASN A 104 1.90 8.92 -1.11
N ASN A 105 0.95 8.61 -1.99
CA ASN A 105 0.12 7.41 -1.87
C ASN A 105 0.96 6.13 -1.94
N VAL A 106 1.86 6.02 -2.92
CA VAL A 106 2.78 4.87 -3.03
C VAL A 106 3.61 4.74 -1.75
N LYS A 107 4.23 5.82 -1.26
CA LYS A 107 5.01 5.78 0.00
C LYS A 107 4.15 5.30 1.17
N TRP A 108 2.91 5.77 1.28
CA TRP A 108 1.98 5.34 2.32
C TRP A 108 1.72 3.84 2.26
N ASP A 109 1.40 3.33 1.08
CA ASP A 109 1.10 1.91 0.86
C ASP A 109 2.31 1.04 1.17
N LEU A 110 3.50 1.43 0.72
CA LEU A 110 4.74 0.67 0.95
C LEU A 110 5.15 0.67 2.44
N VAL A 111 5.00 1.80 3.14
CA VAL A 111 5.24 1.84 4.60
C VAL A 111 4.30 0.89 5.30
N ASN A 112 3.00 0.99 5.02
CA ASN A 112 2.01 0.17 5.70
C ASN A 112 2.11 -1.31 5.35
N TYR A 113 2.52 -1.67 4.13
CA TYR A 113 2.87 -3.05 3.78
C TYR A 113 4.02 -3.59 4.64
N LEU A 114 5.12 -2.84 4.76
CA LEU A 114 6.26 -3.28 5.60
C LEU A 114 5.86 -3.43 7.07
N MET A 115 4.96 -2.58 7.55
CA MET A 115 4.38 -2.70 8.89
C MET A 115 3.48 -3.94 8.99
N GLU A 116 2.57 -4.14 8.03
CA GLU A 116 1.68 -5.29 7.98
C GLU A 116 2.46 -6.61 7.96
N ASP A 117 3.51 -6.73 7.15
CA ASP A 117 4.40 -7.90 7.13
C ASP A 117 5.11 -8.12 8.47
N ALA A 118 5.61 -7.05 9.09
CA ALA A 118 6.31 -7.15 10.37
C ALA A 118 5.40 -7.61 11.53
N TYR A 119 4.09 -7.40 11.41
CA TYR A 119 3.08 -7.76 12.41
C TYR A 119 2.13 -8.90 11.97
N LYS A 120 2.35 -9.52 10.80
CA LYS A 120 1.43 -10.48 10.18
C LYS A 120 1.03 -11.68 11.04
N ASP A 121 1.89 -12.09 11.96
CA ASP A 121 1.61 -13.21 12.88
C ASP A 121 0.64 -12.83 14.02
N LYS A 122 0.34 -11.53 14.16
CA LYS A 122 -0.49 -10.97 15.26
C LYS A 122 -1.78 -10.32 14.76
N ILE A 123 -1.89 -10.07 13.46
CA ILE A 123 -3.05 -9.44 12.83
C ILE A 123 -3.92 -10.46 12.10
N LYS A 124 -5.15 -10.06 11.79
CA LYS A 124 -6.09 -10.91 11.06
C LYS A 124 -5.73 -10.92 9.57
N LYS A 125 -6.02 -12.04 8.91
CA LYS A 125 -6.00 -12.16 7.45
C LYS A 125 -7.42 -11.90 6.90
N PRO A 126 -7.56 -11.45 5.63
CA PRO A 126 -6.51 -11.16 4.66
C PRO A 126 -5.67 -9.91 5.02
N LEU A 127 -4.49 -9.81 4.42
CA LEU A 127 -3.57 -8.69 4.58
C LEU A 127 -3.84 -7.67 3.47
N PHE A 128 -4.28 -6.46 3.83
CA PHE A 128 -4.75 -5.47 2.88
C PHE A 128 -3.60 -4.85 2.10
N PHE A 129 -2.55 -4.38 2.79
CA PHE A 129 -1.43 -3.73 2.11
C PHE A 129 -0.59 -4.72 1.29
N ASP A 130 -0.50 -5.98 1.73
CA ASP A 130 0.05 -7.09 0.93
C ASP A 130 -0.71 -7.26 -0.40
N SER A 131 -2.04 -7.10 -0.38
CA SER A 131 -2.84 -7.16 -1.61
C SER A 131 -2.56 -5.96 -2.55
N LEU A 132 -2.25 -4.78 -2.00
CA LEU A 132 -1.82 -3.63 -2.79
C LEU A 132 -0.46 -3.88 -3.46
N ILE A 133 0.46 -4.59 -2.78
CA ILE A 133 1.74 -4.99 -3.39
C ILE A 133 1.51 -5.92 -4.59
N CYS A 134 0.54 -6.84 -4.53
CA CYS A 134 0.19 -7.67 -5.69
C CYS A 134 -0.25 -6.83 -6.91
N ILE A 135 -0.91 -5.68 -6.69
CA ILE A 135 -1.27 -4.75 -7.77
C ILE A 135 -0.02 -4.09 -8.35
N TYR A 136 0.89 -3.59 -7.51
CA TYR A 136 2.15 -3.02 -7.99
C TYR A 136 3.01 -4.04 -8.74
N GLU A 137 3.05 -5.30 -8.27
CA GLU A 137 3.73 -6.41 -8.93
C GLU A 137 3.16 -6.72 -10.32
N SER A 138 1.86 -6.48 -10.52
CA SER A 138 1.22 -6.58 -11.84
C SER A 138 1.46 -5.36 -12.74
N GLY A 139 2.18 -4.35 -12.26
CA GLY A 139 2.52 -3.14 -13.01
C GLY A 139 1.46 -2.04 -12.97
N HIS A 140 0.43 -2.18 -12.14
CA HIS A 140 -0.69 -1.24 -11.97
C HIS A 140 -0.57 -0.42 -10.68
N ILE A 141 -1.45 0.57 -10.51
CA ILE A 141 -1.50 1.43 -9.32
C ILE A 141 -2.84 1.26 -8.60
N PRO A 142 -2.87 0.82 -7.32
CA PRO A 142 -4.06 0.95 -6.50
C PRO A 142 -4.36 2.43 -6.27
N CYS A 143 -5.60 2.83 -6.50
CA CYS A 143 -5.97 4.24 -6.52
C CYS A 143 -7.32 4.52 -5.88
N GLY A 144 -7.99 3.54 -5.29
CA GLY A 144 -9.29 3.80 -4.69
C GLY A 144 -10.00 2.59 -4.14
N TRP A 145 -11.17 2.85 -3.59
CA TRP A 145 -12.08 1.85 -3.06
C TRP A 145 -13.50 2.21 -3.51
N ASP A 146 -14.21 1.22 -4.06
CA ASP A 146 -15.58 1.37 -4.52
C ASP A 146 -16.53 0.59 -3.61
N GLY A 147 -17.38 1.31 -2.88
CA GLY A 147 -18.26 0.76 -1.85
C GLY A 147 -17.77 1.05 -0.43
N VAL A 148 -18.35 0.36 0.55
CA VAL A 148 -18.10 0.61 1.98
C VAL A 148 -17.01 -0.32 2.50
N TRP A 149 -15.97 0.22 3.14
CA TRP A 149 -14.96 -0.58 3.84
C TRP A 149 -15.61 -1.48 4.92
N PRO A 150 -15.27 -2.78 5.04
CA PRO A 150 -14.30 -3.55 4.25
C PRO A 150 -14.92 -4.37 3.09
N ASN A 151 -16.20 -4.14 2.73
CA ASN A 151 -16.95 -4.97 1.77
C ASN A 151 -17.01 -4.39 0.34
N GLY A 152 -16.18 -3.39 0.01
CA GLY A 152 -16.10 -2.81 -1.32
C GLY A 152 -15.10 -3.53 -2.24
N ASN A 153 -14.81 -2.90 -3.38
CA ASN A 153 -13.86 -3.39 -4.37
C ASN A 153 -12.67 -2.45 -4.47
N LEU A 154 -11.47 -3.02 -4.60
CA LEU A 154 -10.26 -2.24 -4.87
C LEU A 154 -10.38 -1.58 -6.25
N VAL A 155 -9.99 -0.32 -6.36
CA VAL A 155 -9.92 0.41 -7.63
C VAL A 155 -8.45 0.55 -8.03
N ILE A 156 -8.13 0.26 -9.29
CA ILE A 156 -6.77 0.33 -9.83
C ILE A 156 -6.71 1.09 -11.16
N TYR A 157 -5.51 1.53 -11.54
CA TYR A 157 -5.17 2.12 -12.83
C TYR A 157 -4.02 1.36 -13.51
#